data_AF-A0A960HJ54-F1
#
_entry.id   AF-A0A960HJ54-F1
#
_cell.length_a   1.000
_cell.length_b   1.000
_cell.length_c   1.000
_cell.angle_alpha   90.00
_cell.angle_beta   90.00
_cell.angle_gamma   90.00
#
_symmetry.space_group_name_H-M   'P 1'
#
loop_
_entity.id
_entity.type
_entity.pdbx_description
1 polymer ?
#
loop_
_entity_poly.entity_id
_entity_poly.type
_entity_poly.pdbx_seq_one_letter_code
_entity_poly.pdbx_strand_id
1 'polypeptide(L)'
;MLLISRQHALTLRSPLGMVRSVVDIEPSAFRHGVDQDDMLHALRHHWCAYETDDDAVTMFIGPSTTAAPLEVGVVVDGQGTAIIHAMPAREKFLRGLEP
;
A
#
# COMPACT_ATOMS: atom_id res chain seq x y z
N MET A 1 -16.85 -7.63 2.10
CA MET A 1 -15.99 -7.95 3.26
C MET A 1 -14.82 -8.76 2.76
N LEU A 2 -13.74 -8.07 2.37
CA LEU A 2 -12.51 -8.69 1.92
C LEU A 2 -11.75 -9.13 3.19
N LEU A 3 -11.69 -10.42 3.46
CA LEU A 3 -10.88 -10.94 4.57
C LEU A 3 -9.41 -10.88 4.15
N ILE A 4 -8.56 -10.27 4.97
CA ILE A 4 -7.10 -10.31 4.79
C ILE A 4 -6.67 -11.78 4.81
N SER A 5 -6.23 -12.27 3.66
CA SER A 5 -5.82 -13.66 3.43
C SER A 5 -4.31 -13.74 3.64
N ARG A 6 -3.90 -14.35 4.76
CA ARG A 6 -2.48 -14.60 5.08
C ARG A 6 -1.84 -15.50 4.03
N GLN A 7 -1.35 -14.96 2.92
CA GLN A 7 -0.55 -15.73 1.98
C GLN A 7 0.94 -15.39 2.03
N HIS A 8 1.37 -14.19 2.46
CA HIS A 8 2.80 -13.83 2.46
C HIS A 8 3.21 -12.84 3.58
N ALA A 9 3.14 -13.27 4.85
CA ALA A 9 3.67 -12.50 5.99
C ALA A 9 5.13 -12.91 6.31
N LEU A 10 6.14 -12.23 5.75
CA LEU A 10 7.54 -12.41 6.15
C LEU A 10 7.78 -11.81 7.54
N THR A 11 7.78 -12.66 8.57
CA THR A 11 8.04 -12.24 9.96
C THR A 11 9.54 -12.26 10.24
N LEU A 12 10.20 -11.10 10.17
CA LEU A 12 11.55 -10.92 10.72
C LEU A 12 11.44 -10.34 12.14
N ARG A 13 11.64 -11.17 13.17
CA ARG A 13 11.75 -10.71 14.57
C ARG A 13 12.97 -9.80 14.72
N SER A 14 12.77 -8.56 15.19
CA SER A 14 13.86 -7.66 15.59
C SER A 14 14.15 -7.84 17.10
N PRO A 15 15.41 -7.86 17.54
CA PRO A 15 15.77 -7.98 18.96
C PRO A 15 15.58 -6.68 19.77
N LEU A 16 15.06 -5.61 19.18
CA LEU A 16 15.03 -4.26 19.76
C LEU A 16 13.62 -3.70 20.05
N GLY A 17 12.57 -4.53 20.06
CA GLY A 17 11.21 -4.08 20.45
C GLY A 17 10.54 -3.10 19.47
N MET A 18 11.16 -2.83 18.31
CA MET A 18 10.54 -2.09 17.22
C MET A 18 9.60 -3.05 16.48
N VAL A 19 8.30 -2.92 16.75
CA VAL A 19 7.24 -3.63 16.01
C VAL A 19 7.33 -3.16 14.56
N ARG A 20 7.99 -3.94 13.71
CA ARG A 20 7.79 -3.82 12.27
C ARG A 20 6.39 -4.36 12.01
N SER A 21 5.42 -3.48 11.84
CA SER A 21 4.10 -3.87 11.37
C SER A 21 4.31 -4.63 10.05
N VAL A 22 4.02 -5.93 10.06
CA VAL A 22 4.06 -6.74 8.84
C VAL A 22 2.85 -6.31 8.03
N VAL A 23 3.10 -5.78 6.83
CA VAL A 23 2.05 -5.44 5.87
C VAL A 23 1.89 -6.65 4.96
N ASP A 24 0.69 -7.21 4.92
CA ASP A 24 0.35 -8.27 3.98
C ASP A 24 0.14 -7.66 2.59
N ILE A 25 0.45 -8.41 1.53
CA ILE A 25 0.19 -8.00 0.14
C ILE A 25 -0.63 -9.09 -0.53
N GLU A 26 -1.86 -8.75 -0.88
CA GLU A 26 -2.76 -9.68 -1.54
C GLU A 26 -2.34 -9.93 -2.99
N PRO A 27 -2.57 -11.14 -3.55
CA PRO A 27 -2.30 -11.43 -4.96
C PRO A 27 -2.94 -10.43 -5.93
N SER A 28 -4.06 -9.83 -5.55
CA SER A 28 -4.76 -8.82 -6.36
C SER A 28 -3.96 -7.53 -6.57
N ALA A 29 -3.04 -7.19 -5.66
CA ALA A 29 -2.22 -5.99 -5.75
C ALA A 29 -1.25 -6.03 -6.94
N PHE A 30 -0.86 -7.24 -7.37
CA PHE A 30 0.08 -7.44 -8.48
C PHE A 30 -0.57 -7.38 -9.86
N ARG A 31 -1.90 -7.21 -9.97
CA ARG A 31 -2.62 -7.25 -11.25
C ARG A 31 -2.15 -6.23 -12.29
N HIS A 32 -1.52 -5.15 -11.85
CA HIS A 32 -0.99 -4.10 -12.74
C HIS A 32 0.55 -4.11 -12.85
N GLY A 33 1.21 -5.18 -12.39
CA GLY A 33 2.65 -5.37 -12.57
C GLY A 33 3.53 -4.45 -11.72
N VAL A 34 3.00 -3.91 -10.62
CA VAL A 34 3.80 -3.16 -9.64
C VAL A 34 4.54 -4.16 -8.75
N ASP A 35 5.83 -3.94 -8.53
CA ASP A 35 6.65 -4.78 -7.67
C ASP A 35 6.36 -4.53 -6.18
N GLN A 36 6.54 -5.56 -5.35
CA GLN A 36 6.30 -5.49 -3.90
C GLN A 36 7.08 -4.36 -3.22
N ASP A 37 8.36 -4.19 -3.55
CA ASP A 37 9.19 -3.15 -2.93
C ASP A 37 8.70 -1.74 -3.27
N ASP A 38 8.19 -1.55 -4.48
CA ASP A 38 7.58 -0.30 -4.91
C ASP A 38 6.27 -0.01 -4.18
N MET A 39 5.40 -1.02 -3.99
CA MET A 39 4.17 -0.85 -3.20
C MET A 39 4.48 -0.45 -1.77
N LEU A 40 5.45 -1.13 -1.15
CA LEU A 40 5.87 -0.85 0.23
C LEU A 40 6.55 0.52 0.36
N HIS A 41 7.34 0.91 -0.63
CA HIS A 41 7.96 2.23 -0.67
C HIS A 41 6.89 3.33 -0.77
N ALA A 42 5.97 3.20 -1.72
CA ALA A 42 4.89 4.16 -1.92
C ALA A 42 4.01 4.30 -0.68
N LEU A 43 3.68 3.21 0.02
CA LEU A 43 2.92 3.26 1.26
C LEU A 43 3.68 3.97 2.40
N ARG A 44 4.97 3.65 2.58
CA ARG A 44 5.81 4.23 3.64
C ARG A 44 6.14 5.71 3.40
N HIS A 45 6.21 6.13 2.15
CA HIS A 45 6.62 7.47 1.73
C HIS A 45 5.52 8.22 0.97
N HIS A 46 4.26 7.91 1.26
CA HIS A 46 3.12 8.53 0.59
C HIS A 46 3.09 10.05 0.79
N TRP A 47 2.58 10.76 -0.22
CA TRP A 47 2.35 12.19 -0.20
C TRP A 47 0.96 12.53 0.33
N CYS A 48 -0.04 11.71 -0.01
CA CYS A 48 -1.42 11.90 0.40
C CYS A 48 -2.17 10.58 0.51
N ALA A 49 -3.30 10.64 1.22
CA ALA A 49 -4.25 9.55 1.38
C ALA A 49 -5.65 10.05 1.05
N TYR A 50 -6.47 9.20 0.43
CA TYR A 50 -7.84 9.49 0.06
C TYR A 50 -8.76 8.38 0.59
N GLU A 51 -9.89 8.80 1.15
CA GLU A 51 -11.03 7.91 1.37
C GLU A 51 -11.60 7.47 0.02
N THR A 52 -12.20 6.28 0.00
CA THR A 52 -12.85 5.74 -1.19
C THR A 52 -14.33 5.50 -0.92
N ASP A 53 -15.09 5.09 -1.94
CA ASP A 53 -16.49 4.70 -1.76
C ASP A 53 -16.65 3.41 -0.91
N ASP A 54 -15.55 2.69 -0.66
CA ASP A 54 -15.46 1.62 0.33
C ASP A 54 -14.73 2.14 1.57
N ASP A 55 -15.46 2.33 2.68
CA ASP A 55 -14.94 2.84 3.95
C ASP A 55 -13.81 1.99 4.54
N ALA A 56 -13.68 0.72 4.12
CA ALA A 56 -12.59 -0.14 4.55
C ALA A 56 -11.28 0.09 3.78
N VAL A 57 -11.32 0.83 2.66
CA VAL A 57 -10.18 1.04 1.77
C VAL A 57 -9.74 2.49 1.80
N THR A 58 -8.47 2.70 2.12
CA THR A 58 -7.79 3.98 1.93
C THR A 58 -6.84 3.89 0.74
N MET A 59 -6.87 4.88 -0.15
CA MET A 59 -5.96 4.99 -1.28
C MET A 59 -4.79 5.90 -0.93
N PHE A 60 -3.57 5.35 -0.87
CA PHE A 60 -2.34 6.10 -0.66
C PHE A 60 -1.66 6.41 -1.98
N ILE A 61 -1.20 7.65 -2.15
CA ILE A 61 -0.43 8.07 -3.34
C ILE A 61 1.00 8.34 -2.90
N GLY A 62 1.97 7.70 -3.54
CA GLY A 62 3.37 7.84 -3.17
C GLY A 62 4.34 7.44 -4.28
N PRO A 63 5.64 7.67 -4.08
CA PRO A 63 6.66 7.29 -5.04
C PRO A 63 6.97 5.79 -4.99
N SER A 64 7.28 5.20 -6.14
CA SER A 64 8.03 3.94 -6.22
C SER A 64 9.46 4.12 -5.72
N THR A 65 10.24 3.04 -5.68
CA THR A 65 11.69 3.11 -5.38
C THR A 65 12.49 3.93 -6.40
N THR A 66 11.91 4.19 -7.58
CA THR A 66 12.46 5.03 -8.65
C THR A 66 11.75 6.37 -8.80
N ALA A 67 10.98 6.79 -7.79
CA ALA A 67 10.19 8.02 -7.76
C ALA A 67 9.02 8.11 -8.77
N ALA A 68 8.63 7.00 -9.40
CA ALA A 68 7.44 6.98 -10.25
C ALA A 68 6.18 7.04 -9.36
N PRO A 69 5.18 7.90 -9.64
CA PRO A 69 3.98 7.97 -8.82
C PRO A 69 3.13 6.69 -8.90
N LEU A 70 2.76 6.16 -7.74
CA LEU A 70 1.90 4.99 -7.57
C LEU A 70 0.68 5.33 -6.72
N GLU A 71 -0.45 4.69 -7.03
CA GLU A 71 -1.60 4.60 -6.12
C GLU A 71 -1.64 3.19 -5.50
N VAL A 72 -1.81 3.11 -4.19
CA VAL A 72 -1.78 1.88 -3.38
C VAL A 72 -3.03 1.82 -2.50
N GLY A 73 -3.91 0.85 -2.77
CA GLY A 73 -5.13 0.63 -1.99
C GLY A 73 -4.86 -0.28 -0.80
N VAL A 74 -5.18 0.19 0.41
CA VAL A 74 -4.87 -0.47 1.68
C VAL A 74 -6.12 -0.67 2.51
N VAL A 75 -6.24 -1.84 3.12
CA VAL A 75 -7.25 -2.17 4.13
C VAL A 75 -6.57 -2.31 5.49
N VAL A 76 -7.20 -1.76 6.53
CA VAL A 76 -6.77 -1.95 7.93
C VAL A 76 -7.94 -2.51 8.73
N ASP A 77 -7.73 -3.63 9.40
CA ASP A 77 -8.73 -4.26 10.26
C ASP A 77 -8.10 -4.85 11.53
N GLY A 78 -8.88 -5.62 12.30
CA GLY A 78 -8.40 -6.27 13.53
C GLY A 78 -7.33 -7.35 13.32
N GLN A 79 -7.05 -7.76 12.07
CA GLN A 79 -6.01 -8.72 11.70
C GLN A 79 -4.71 -8.06 11.24
N GLY A 80 -4.77 -6.79 10.80
CA GLY A 80 -3.58 -6.02 10.44
C GLY A 80 -3.81 -5.07 9.27
N THR A 81 -2.76 -4.86 8.48
CA THR A 81 -2.76 -3.98 7.31
C THR A 81 -2.43 -4.80 6.07
N ALA A 82 -3.25 -4.66 5.02
CA ALA A 82 -3.05 -5.35 3.75
C ALA A 82 -3.10 -4.39 2.56
N ILE A 83 -2.14 -4.53 1.64
CA ILE A 83 -2.19 -3.90 0.31
C ILE A 83 -3.00 -4.81 -0.60
N ILE A 84 -4.09 -4.28 -1.16
CA ILE A 84 -5.03 -5.04 -1.99
C ILE A 84 -5.02 -4.63 -3.47
N HIS A 85 -4.42 -3.46 -3.76
CA HIS A 85 -4.38 -2.82 -5.07
C HIS A 85 -3.11 -1.99 -5.20
N ALA A 86 -2.45 -2.03 -6.35
CA ALA A 86 -1.40 -1.09 -6.71
C ALA A 86 -1.36 -0.88 -8.22
N MET A 87 -1.16 0.36 -8.66
CA MET A 87 -0.95 0.72 -10.07
C MET A 87 -0.24 2.07 -10.20
N PRO A 88 0.25 2.45 -11.40
CA PRO A 88 0.66 3.83 -11.65
C PRO A 88 -0.45 4.81 -11.26
N ALA A 89 -0.08 5.88 -10.54
CA ALA A 89 -1.06 6.83 -10.03
C ALA A 89 -1.83 7.47 -11.19
N ARG A 90 -3.16 7.44 -11.10
CA ARG A 90 -4.01 8.10 -12.10
C ARG A 90 -3.86 9.62 -11.99
N GLU A 91 -3.96 10.31 -13.14
CA GLU A 91 -3.77 11.77 -13.22
C GLU A 91 -4.60 12.57 -12.22
N LYS A 92 -5.82 12.13 -11.89
CA LYS A 92 -6.70 12.82 -10.93
C LYS A 92 -6.06 13.00 -9.55
N PHE A 93 -5.13 12.14 -9.18
CA PHE A 93 -4.40 12.19 -7.91
C PHE A 93 -3.11 13.00 -7.98
N LEU A 94 -2.68 13.39 -9.17
CA LEU A 94 -1.44 14.14 -9.40
C LEU A 94 -1.70 15.64 -9.62
N ARG A 95 -2.96 16.03 -9.83
CA ARG A 95 -3.34 17.44 -10.00
C ARG A 95 -3.17 18.19 -8.68
N GLY A 96 -2.31 19.21 -8.68
CA GLY A 96 -2.00 20.01 -7.50
C GLY A 96 -0.74 19.57 -6.74
N LEU A 97 -0.05 18.52 -7.19
CA LEU A 97 1.33 18.21 -6.79
C LEU A 97 2.31 19.07 -7.61
N GLU A 98 2.12 20.39 -7.59
CA GLU A 98 3.13 21.32 -8.13
C GLU A 98 4.32 21.37 -7.16
N PRO A 99 5.58 21.42 -7.62
CA PRO A 99 6.76 21.59 -6.76
C PRO A 99 6.75 22.85 -5.90
#